data_AF-R0LY29-F1
#
_entry.id   AF-R0LY29-F1
#
_cell.length_a   1.000
_cell.length_b   1.000
_cell.length_c   1.000
_cell.angle_alpha   90.00
_cell.angle_beta   90.00
_cell.angle_gamma   90.00
#
_symmetry.space_group_name_H-M   'P 1'
#
loop_
_entity.id
_entity.type
_entity.pdbx_description
1 polymer ?
#
loop_
_entity_poly.entity_id
_entity_poly.type
_entity_poly.pdbx_seq_one_letter_code
_entity_poly.pdbx_strand_id
1 'polypeptide(L)' 'MLACLGLQSDKERIVKACENLYGLVYIYVSSTNTIFEILNHYLGTELPILAVKENFSIKENLQLLISALKDMKATM' A
#
# COMPACT_ATOMS: atom_id res chain seq x y z
N MET A 1 7.86 29.26 27.52
CA MET A 1 7.27 27.95 27.87
C MET A 1 6.06 27.57 27.02
N LEU A 2 5.07 28.46 26.81
CA LEU A 2 3.87 28.13 26.00
C LEU A 2 4.14 27.79 24.52
N ALA A 3 5.13 28.43 23.89
CA ALA A 3 5.54 28.10 22.51
C ALA A 3 6.12 26.67 22.39
N CYS A 4 6.77 26.16 23.45
CA CYS A 4 7.31 24.80 23.46
C CYS A 4 6.19 23.75 23.61
N LEU A 5 5.13 24.05 24.36
CA LEU A 5 3.95 23.18 24.49
C LEU A 5 3.17 23.06 23.16
N GLY A 6 3.00 24.18 22.43
CA GLY A 6 2.41 24.16 21.09
C GLY A 6 3.24 23.32 20.11
N LEU A 7 4.56 23.54 20.09
CA LEU A 7 5.50 22.77 19.25
C LEU A 7 5.54 21.27 19.58
N GLN A 8 5.42 20.90 20.87
CA GLN A 8 5.38 19.50 21.29
C GLN A 8 4.08 18.83 20.86
N SER A 9 2.94 19.54 20.96
CA SER A 9 1.65 19.05 20.44
C SER A 9 1.63 18.90 18.92
N ASP A 10 2.29 19.81 18.18
CA ASP A 10 2.38 19.72 16.73
C ASP A 10 3.28 18.55 16.29
N LYS A 11 4.37 18.28 17.01
CA LYS A 11 5.22 17.11 16.77
C LYS A 11 4.45 15.81 16.96
N GLU A 12 3.73 15.67 18.07
CA GLU A 12 2.89 14.49 18.34
C GLU A 12 1.79 14.32 17.29
N ARG A 13 1.17 15.42 16.86
CA ARG A 13 0.16 15.39 15.78
C ARG A 13 0.75 14.90 14.46
N ILE A 14 1.95 15.36 14.10
CA ILE A 14 2.64 14.94 12.88
C ILE A 14 3.01 13.46 12.95
N VAL A 15 3.59 13.01 14.07
CA VAL A 15 3.92 11.59 14.26
C VAL A 15 2.68 10.71 14.10
N LYS A 16 1.57 11.08 14.76
CA LYS A 16 0.31 10.34 14.65
C LYS A 16 -0.27 10.36 13.23
N ALA A 17 -0.13 11.47 12.50
CA ALA A 17 -0.53 11.55 11.11
C ALA A 17 0.31 10.63 10.21
N CYS A 18 1.63 10.55 10.44
CA CYS A 18 2.52 9.63 9.74
C CYS A 18 2.19 8.16 10.05
N GLU A 19 1.94 7.81 11.31
CA GLU A 19 1.53 6.46 11.72
C GLU A 19 0.19 6.06 11.07
N ASN A 20 -0.79 6.98 11.07
CA ASN A 20 -2.07 6.76 10.40
C ASN A 20 -1.90 6.57 8.89
N LEU A 21 -1.05 7.37 8.26
CA LEU A 21 -0.75 7.25 6.83
C LEU A 21 -0.10 5.89 6.52
N TYR A 22 0.86 5.46 7.33
CA TYR A 22 1.46 4.13 7.21
C TYR A 22 0.40 3.03 7.34
N GLY A 23 -0.50 3.13 8.32
CA GLY A 23 -1.60 2.19 8.50
C GLY A 23 -2.51 2.09 7.26
N LEU A 24 -2.82 3.22 6.62
CA LEU A 24 -3.60 3.23 5.39
C LEU A 24 -2.87 2.57 4.21
N VAL A 25 -1.57 2.84 4.05
CA VAL A 25 -0.74 2.19 3.02
C VAL A 25 -0.64 0.68 3.27
N TYR A 26 -0.46 0.28 4.52
CA TYR A 26 -0.43 -1.12 4.91
C TYR A 26 -1.73 -1.85 4.55
N ILE A 27 -2.89 -1.28 4.90
CA ILE A 27 -4.21 -1.86 4.58
C ILE A 27 -4.37 -2.01 3.06
N TYR A 28 -3.99 -1.00 2.29
CA TYR A 28 -4.05 -1.03 0.83
C TYR A 28 -3.21 -2.18 0.26
N VAL A 29 -1.93 -2.28 0.62
CA VAL A 29 -1.04 -3.34 0.12
C VAL A 29 -1.50 -4.73 0.56
N SER A 30 -1.92 -4.88 1.82
CA SER A 30 -2.43 -6.14 2.36
C SER A 30 -3.69 -6.61 1.61
N SER A 31 -4.60 -5.69 1.32
CA SER A 31 -5.82 -5.99 0.54
C SER A 31 -5.46 -6.42 -0.89
N THR A 32 -4.52 -5.74 -1.55
CA THR A 32 -4.05 -6.11 -2.89
C THR A 32 -3.42 -7.50 -2.90
N ASN A 33 -2.57 -7.83 -1.92
CA ASN A 33 -1.97 -9.15 -1.81
C ASN A 33 -3.01 -10.26 -1.59
N THR A 34 -4.06 -9.97 -0.80
CA THR A 34 -5.16 -10.91 -0.60
C THR A 34 -5.87 -11.21 -1.92
N ILE A 35 -6.10 -10.18 -2.74
CA ILE A 35 -6.67 -10.35 -4.09
C ILE A 35 -5.74 -11.20 -4.97
N PHE A 36 -4.42 -10.97 -4.91
CA PHE A 36 -3.44 -11.78 -5.64
C PHE A 36 -3.45 -13.24 -5.22
N GLU A 37 -3.53 -13.52 -3.93
CA GLU A 37 -3.64 -14.90 -3.45
C GLU A 37 -4.90 -15.60 -3.96
N ILE A 38 -6.04 -14.90 -3.95
CA ILE A 38 -7.30 -15.41 -4.50
C ILE A 38 -7.14 -15.69 -6.01
N LEU A 39 -6.61 -14.75 -6.78
CA LEU A 39 -6.41 -14.92 -8.22
C LEU A 39 -5.46 -16.07 -8.52
N ASN A 40 -4.34 -16.15 -7.80
CA ASN A 40 -3.35 -17.21 -7.97
C ASN A 40 -3.95 -18.59 -7.65
N HIS A 41 -4.75 -18.68 -6.59
CA HIS A 41 -5.36 -19.94 -6.16
C HIS A 41 -6.47 -20.41 -7.11
N TYR A 42 -7.37 -19.53 -7.52
CA TYR A 42 -8.57 -19.92 -8.27
C TYR A 42 -8.42 -19.85 -9.79
N LEU A 43 -7.51 -19.02 -10.31
CA LEU A 43 -7.32 -18.82 -11.75
C LEU A 43 -5.96 -19.34 -12.25
N GLY A 44 -5.14 -19.94 -11.37
CA GLY A 44 -3.83 -20.52 -11.72
C GLY A 44 -2.81 -19.46 -12.14
N THR A 45 -2.88 -18.28 -11.54
CA THR A 45 -2.08 -17.11 -11.93
C THR A 45 -0.82 -17.01 -11.08
N GLU A 46 0.19 -16.27 -11.53
CA GLU A 46 1.46 -16.10 -10.82
C GLU A 46 1.73 -14.62 -10.49
N LEU A 47 0.76 -13.98 -9.85
CA LEU A 47 0.86 -12.58 -9.43
C LEU A 47 1.80 -12.45 -8.22
N PRO A 48 2.74 -11.47 -8.23
CA PRO A 48 3.74 -11.32 -7.18
C PRO A 48 3.15 -10.64 -5.93
N ILE A 49 3.47 -11.17 -4.74
CA ILE A 49 3.14 -10.52 -3.46
C ILE A 49 3.93 -9.21 -3.34
N LEU A 50 3.23 -8.12 -3.04
CA LEU A 50 3.80 -6.78 -2.91
C LEU A 50 4.22 -6.52 -1.46
N ALA A 51 5.45 -6.09 -1.25
CA ALA A 51 5.90 -5.63 0.07
C ALA A 51 5.40 -4.20 0.36
N VAL A 52 5.05 -3.92 1.61
CA VAL A 52 4.78 -2.54 2.07
C VAL A 52 6.11 -1.79 2.05
N LYS A 53 6.24 -0.85 1.11
CA LYS A 53 7.42 0.03 1.00
C LYS A 53 6.95 1.47 1.08
N GLU A 54 7.54 2.25 1.98
CA GLU A 54 7.22 3.67 2.16
C GLU A 54 7.55 4.51 0.92
N ASN A 55 8.50 4.04 0.11
CA ASN A 55 8.91 4.70 -1.14
C ASN A 55 8.03 4.34 -2.34
N PHE A 56 7.08 3.41 -2.20
CA PHE A 56 6.19 3.05 -3.30
C PHE A 56 4.98 3.97 -3.28
N SER A 57 4.80 4.78 -4.33
CA SER A 57 3.53 5.51 -4.45
C SER A 57 2.40 4.52 -4.71
N ILE A 58 1.22 4.80 -4.15
CA ILE A 58 -0.01 4.04 -4.41
C ILE A 58 -0.25 3.91 -5.93
N LYS A 59 0.07 4.97 -6.69
CA LYS A 59 -0.04 5.00 -8.15
C LYS A 59 0.84 3.97 -8.83
N GLU A 60 2.13 3.88 -8.49
CA GLU A 60 3.04 2.89 -9.08
C GLU A 60 2.61 1.46 -8.75
N ASN A 61 2.11 1.24 -7.54
CA ASN A 61 1.58 -0.05 -7.12
C ASN A 61 0.34 -0.46 -7.95
N LEU A 62 -0.62 0.46 -8.14
CA LEU A 62 -1.77 0.26 -9.02
C LEU A 62 -1.37 0.03 -10.48
N GLN A 63 -0.32 0.71 -10.97
CA GLN A 63 0.17 0.51 -12.32
C GLN A 63 0.76 -0.89 -12.52
N LEU A 64 1.52 -1.40 -11.55
CA LEU A 64 2.03 -2.78 -11.59
C LEU A 64 0.87 -3.80 -11.61
N LEU A 65 -0.14 -3.59 -10.77
CA LEU A 65 -1.36 -4.40 -10.76
C LEU A 65 -2.05 -4.40 -12.13
N ILE A 66 -2.29 -3.22 -12.71
CA ILE A 66 -2.94 -3.09 -14.02
C ILE A 66 -2.13 -3.76 -15.12
N SER A 67 -0.80 -3.61 -15.11
CA SER A 67 0.07 -4.24 -16.10
C SER A 67 0.00 -5.77 -16.01
N ALA A 68 0.11 -6.33 -14.79
CA ALA A 68 0.02 -7.77 -14.58
C ALA A 68 -1.35 -8.33 -15.04
N LEU A 69 -2.45 -7.63 -14.73
CA LEU A 69 -3.78 -8.01 -15.20
C LEU A 69 -3.94 -7.95 -16.73
N LYS A 70 -3.30 -6.98 -17.40
CA LYS A 70 -3.30 -6.89 -18.86
C LYS A 70 -2.51 -8.02 -19.50
N ASP A 71 -1.35 -8.36 -18.95
CA ASP A 71 -0.50 -9.44 -19.45
C ASP A 71 -1.23 -10.78 -19.34
N MET A 72 -1.92 -11.02 -18.23
CA MET A 72 -2.77 -12.19 -18.03
C MET A 72 -3.92 -12.26 -19.04
N LYS A 73 -4.60 -11.14 -19.30
CA LYS A 73 -5.66 -11.09 -20.32
C LYS A 73 -5.13 -11.37 -21.73
N ALA A 74 -3.88 -11.03 -22.02
CA ALA A 74 -3.26 -11.28 -23.33
C ALA A 74 -2.76 -12.74 -23.49
N THR A 75 -2.59 -13.47 -22.38
CA THR A 75 -2.16 -14.87 -22.38
C THR A 75 -3.30 -15.89 -22.20
N MET A 76 -4.51 -15.43 -21.84
CA MET A 76 -5.76 -16.17 -21.99
C MET A 76 -6.31 -16.08 -23.42
#